data_AF-A0A8J8DA94-F1
#
_entry.id   AF-A0A8J8DA94-F1
#
_cell.length_a   1.000
_cell.length_b   1.000
_cell.length_c   1.000
_cell.angle_alpha   90.00
_cell.angle_beta   90.00
_cell.angle_gamma   90.00
#
_symmetry.space_group_name_H-M   'P 1'
#
loop_
_entity.id
_entity.type
_entity.pdbx_description
1 polymer ?
#
loop_
_entity_poly.entity_id
_entity_poly.type
_entity_poly.pdbx_seq_one_letter_code
_entity_poly.pdbx_strand_id
1 'polypeptide(L)'
;KRSITQDDEILLVCGIANPKPLKEYLVKNADTYYQKDYNDHHIFTIDDLKEIKELFNEINADHKFILTTEKDAVRLHKFDNELHDIPLYVLPVKHKFLFNEGELFNNEVISFIKNFSFNPN
;
A
#
# COMPACT_ATOMS: atom_id res chain seq x y z
N LYS A 1 0.46 10.38 11.40
CA LYS A 1 0.19 10.24 9.95
C LYS A 1 1.11 11.24 9.24
N ARG A 2 2.04 10.79 8.40
CA ARG A 2 3.01 11.64 7.67
C ARG A 2 2.41 12.03 6.31
N SER A 3 2.57 13.29 5.90
CA SER A 3 2.26 13.72 4.54
C SER A 3 3.51 13.58 3.66
N ILE A 4 3.32 13.26 2.39
CA ILE A 4 4.40 13.28 1.40
C ILE A 4 4.58 14.72 0.92
N THR A 5 5.83 15.14 0.78
CA THR A 5 6.26 16.49 0.41
C THR A 5 7.31 16.45 -0.68
N GLN A 6 7.55 17.59 -1.33
CA GLN A 6 8.55 17.75 -2.40
C GLN A 6 10.00 17.67 -1.92
N ASP A 7 10.24 17.39 -0.63
CA ASP A 7 11.56 17.11 -0.08
C ASP A 7 11.78 15.61 0.14
N ASP A 8 10.76 14.78 -0.07
CA ASP A 8 10.81 13.35 0.22
C ASP A 8 11.29 12.53 -1.00
N GLU A 9 12.23 11.61 -0.76
CA GLU A 9 12.63 10.57 -1.70
C GLU A 9 12.10 9.20 -1.24
N ILE A 10 11.41 8.49 -2.13
CA ILE A 10 10.61 7.33 -1.71
C ILE A 10 11.05 6.06 -2.44
N LEU A 11 11.36 5.00 -1.70
CA LEU A 11 11.45 3.65 -2.27
C LEU A 11 10.07 2.98 -2.21
N LEU A 12 9.40 2.87 -3.35
CA LEU A 12 8.14 2.15 -3.47
C LEU A 12 8.37 0.65 -3.62
N VAL A 13 7.91 -0.13 -2.65
CA VAL A 13 7.95 -1.60 -2.65
C VAL A 13 6.52 -2.14 -2.74
N CYS A 14 6.13 -2.72 -3.88
CA CYS A 14 4.78 -3.27 -4.03
C CYS A 14 4.66 -4.36 -5.11
N GLY A 15 3.67 -5.24 -4.94
CA GLY A 15 3.27 -6.25 -5.93
C GLY A 15 1.85 -6.02 -6.48
N ILE A 16 1.57 -4.81 -7.00
CA ILE A 16 0.24 -4.46 -7.56
C ILE A 16 0.23 -4.56 -9.09
N ALA A 17 -0.82 -5.19 -9.63
CA ALA A 17 -1.01 -5.36 -11.08
C ALA A 17 -1.18 -4.05 -11.88
N ASN A 18 -1.81 -3.01 -11.31
CA ASN A 18 -1.91 -1.67 -11.93
C ASN A 18 -1.46 -0.55 -10.97
N PRO A 19 -0.17 -0.16 -11.01
CA PRO A 19 0.37 0.87 -10.12
C PRO A 19 0.14 2.32 -10.61
N LYS A 20 -0.53 2.55 -11.74
CA LYS A 20 -0.56 3.87 -12.40
C LYS A 20 -1.03 5.03 -11.51
N PRO A 21 -2.16 4.96 -10.79
CA PRO A 21 -2.61 6.07 -9.95
C PRO A 21 -1.66 6.38 -8.79
N LEU A 22 -0.98 5.35 -8.28
CA LEU A 22 0.01 5.52 -7.23
C LEU A 22 1.27 6.22 -7.76
N LYS A 23 1.76 5.83 -8.95
CA LYS A 23 2.88 6.52 -9.59
C LYS A 23 2.59 7.99 -9.82
N GLU A 24 1.42 8.30 -10.39
CA GLU A 24 0.98 9.68 -10.62
C GLU A 24 0.89 10.49 -9.31
N TYR A 25 0.43 9.86 -8.23
CA TYR A 25 0.42 10.47 -6.91
C TYR A 25 1.84 10.74 -6.39
N LEU A 26 2.78 9.82 -6.52
CA LEU A 26 4.16 10.03 -6.07
C LEU A 26 4.88 11.09 -6.88
N VAL A 27 4.80 11.04 -8.21
CA VAL A 27 5.38 12.06 -9.12
C VAL A 27 4.89 13.48 -8.78
N LYS A 28 3.62 13.61 -8.35
CA LYS A 28 3.03 14.91 -8.04
C LYS A 28 3.42 15.44 -6.65
N ASN A 29 3.72 14.56 -5.69
CA ASN A 29 3.81 14.95 -4.28
C ASN A 29 5.20 14.77 -3.66
N ALA A 30 6.03 13.84 -4.15
CA ALA A 30 7.41 13.60 -3.71
C ALA A 30 8.42 14.36 -4.59
N ASP A 31 9.67 14.49 -4.13
CA ASP A 31 10.78 14.95 -4.99
C ASP A 31 11.05 13.93 -6.10
N THR A 32 11.28 12.69 -5.68
CA THR A 32 11.45 11.54 -6.58
C THR A 32 11.00 10.25 -5.91
N TYR A 33 10.86 9.19 -6.71
CA TYR A 33 10.63 7.85 -6.19
C TYR A 33 11.36 6.80 -7.01
N TYR A 34 11.80 5.77 -6.31
CA TYR A 34 12.38 4.53 -6.82
C TYR A 34 11.35 3.43 -6.67
N GLN A 35 11.45 2.38 -7.48
CA GLN A 35 10.45 1.32 -7.47
C GLN A 35 11.10 -0.05 -7.53
N LYS A 36 10.69 -0.91 -6.59
CA LYS A 36 10.97 -2.34 -6.59
C LYS A 36 9.65 -3.09 -6.71
N ASP A 37 9.45 -3.67 -7.89
CA ASP A 37 8.23 -4.42 -8.21
C ASP A 37 8.40 -5.90 -7.89
N TYR A 38 7.34 -6.47 -7.31
CA TYR A 38 7.21 -7.90 -7.09
C TYR A 38 5.98 -8.45 -7.84
N ASN A 39 5.95 -9.75 -8.08
CA ASN A 39 4.77 -10.39 -8.65
C ASN A 39 3.59 -10.31 -7.67
N ASP A 40 2.37 -10.35 -8.22
CA ASP A 40 1.21 -10.48 -7.36
C ASP A 40 1.31 -11.76 -6.52
N HIS A 41 0.94 -11.66 -5.25
CA HIS A 41 1.11 -12.74 -4.26
C HIS A 41 2.55 -13.17 -3.96
N HIS A 42 3.54 -12.32 -4.25
CA HIS A 42 4.94 -12.60 -3.86
C HIS A 42 5.06 -12.95 -2.37
N ILE A 43 5.82 -14.01 -2.10
CA ILE A 43 6.19 -14.44 -0.76
C ILE A 43 7.57 -13.87 -0.50
N PHE A 44 7.64 -12.81 0.31
CA PHE A 44 8.92 -12.20 0.67
C PHE A 44 9.84 -13.19 1.36
N THR A 45 11.11 -13.12 0.99
CA THR A 45 12.22 -13.90 1.52
C THR A 45 13.25 -13.00 2.18
N ILE A 46 14.18 -13.57 2.95
CA ILE A 46 15.27 -12.80 3.58
C ILE A 46 16.16 -12.11 2.53
N ASP A 47 16.36 -12.72 1.36
CA ASP A 47 17.17 -12.12 0.31
C ASP A 47 16.45 -10.94 -0.36
N ASP A 48 15.12 -10.99 -0.49
CA ASP A 48 14.34 -9.82 -0.92
C ASP A 48 14.51 -8.64 0.05
N LEU A 49 14.54 -8.90 1.35
CA LEU A 49 14.73 -7.85 2.34
C LEU A 49 16.11 -7.22 2.23
N LYS A 50 17.16 -8.01 2.04
CA LYS A 50 18.52 -7.51 1.84
C LYS A 50 18.56 -6.59 0.63
N GLU A 51 17.98 -7.01 -0.49
CA GLU A 51 17.90 -6.20 -1.70
C GLU A 51 17.14 -4.88 -1.46
N ILE A 52 16.00 -4.94 -0.75
CA ILE A 52 15.25 -3.73 -0.36
C ILE A 52 16.12 -2.80 0.49
N LYS A 53 16.90 -3.33 1.45
CA LYS A 53 17.81 -2.54 2.29
C LYS A 53 18.93 -1.90 1.47
N GLU A 54 19.53 -2.66 0.57
CA GLU A 54 20.60 -2.19 -0.31
C GLU A 54 20.11 -1.03 -1.17
N LEU A 55 19.00 -1.21 -1.88
CA LEU A 55 18.36 -0.16 -2.68
C LEU A 55 18.00 1.07 -1.83
N PHE A 56 17.48 0.86 -0.61
CA PHE A 56 17.16 1.97 0.29
C PHE A 56 18.42 2.74 0.72
N ASN A 57 19.53 2.04 0.96
CA ASN A 57 20.79 2.64 1.39
C ASN A 57 21.49 3.42 0.28
N GLU A 58 21.29 3.04 -0.99
CA GLU A 58 21.83 3.75 -2.16
C GLU A 58 21.20 5.14 -2.36
N ILE A 59 19.98 5.38 -1.84
CA ILE A 59 19.32 6.69 -1.91
C ILE A 59 20.04 7.68 -1.00
N ASN A 60 20.69 8.69 -1.58
CA ASN A 60 21.44 9.71 -0.84
C ASN A 60 20.57 10.93 -0.55
N ALA A 61 19.60 10.78 0.36
CA ALA A 61 18.68 11.82 0.76
C ALA A 61 18.44 11.83 2.28
N ASP A 62 18.30 13.03 2.85
CA ASP A 62 18.02 13.21 4.28
C ASP A 62 16.58 12.80 4.64
N HIS A 63 15.65 13.00 3.71
CA HIS A 63 14.23 12.68 3.88
C HIS A 63 13.82 11.50 2.99
N LYS A 64 14.36 10.32 3.29
CA LYS A 64 14.00 9.08 2.60
C LYS A 64 13.18 8.11 3.44
N PHE A 65 12.27 7.39 2.78
CA PHE A 65 11.55 6.28 3.41
C PHE A 65 11.05 5.24 2.40
N ILE A 66 10.72 4.05 2.91
CA ILE A 66 10.06 3.01 2.14
C ILE A 66 8.56 3.22 2.21
N LEU A 67 7.89 3.13 1.06
CA LEU A 67 6.44 3.10 0.97
C LEU A 67 6.00 1.76 0.41
N THR A 68 5.03 1.13 1.06
CA THR A 68 4.40 -0.12 0.59
C THR A 68 2.88 -0.02 0.67
N THR A 69 2.18 -1.09 0.29
CA THR A 69 0.72 -1.17 0.25
C THR A 69 0.22 -1.96 1.46
N GLU A 70 -1.04 -1.79 1.88
CA GLU A 70 -1.60 -2.56 3.01
C GLU A 70 -1.46 -4.07 2.81
N LYS A 71 -1.66 -4.55 1.58
CA LYS A 71 -1.58 -5.98 1.25
C LYS A 71 -0.16 -6.54 1.40
N ASP A 72 0.84 -5.81 0.93
CA ASP A 72 2.23 -6.24 1.00
C ASP A 72 2.80 -6.04 2.42
N ALA A 73 2.37 -5.00 3.14
CA ALA A 73 2.70 -4.78 4.54
C ALA A 73 2.32 -5.97 5.43
N VAL A 74 1.13 -6.57 5.21
CA VAL A 74 0.70 -7.78 5.94
C VAL A 74 1.68 -8.94 5.75
N ARG A 75 2.32 -9.04 4.58
CA ARG A 75 3.29 -10.11 4.28
C ARG A 75 4.66 -9.77 4.87
N LEU A 76 5.07 -8.51 4.78
CA LEU A 76 6.32 -8.00 5.34
C LEU A 76 6.33 -8.03 6.88
N HIS A 77 5.16 -8.02 7.52
CA HIS A 77 5.03 -8.04 8.98
C HIS A 77 5.74 -9.23 9.66
N LYS A 78 5.91 -10.34 8.95
CA LYS A 78 6.69 -11.50 9.44
C LYS A 78 8.18 -11.18 9.66
N PHE A 79 8.64 -10.08 9.10
CA PHE A 79 10.03 -9.63 9.08
C PHE A 79 10.23 -8.29 9.79
N ASP A 80 9.37 -7.96 10.76
CA ASP A 80 9.46 -6.71 11.52
C ASP A 80 10.82 -6.56 12.21
N ASN A 81 11.42 -7.66 12.70
CA ASN A 81 12.75 -7.62 13.32
C ASN A 81 13.83 -7.25 12.31
N GLU A 82 13.70 -7.69 11.06
CA GLU A 82 14.63 -7.39 9.99
C GLU A 82 14.44 -5.97 9.46
N LEU A 83 13.24 -5.38 9.58
CA LEU A 83 12.91 -4.06 9.01
C LEU A 83 12.83 -2.93 10.05
N HIS A 84 13.06 -3.21 11.33
CA HIS A 84 12.89 -2.26 12.44
C HIS A 84 13.72 -0.97 12.32
N ASP A 85 14.84 -1.03 11.63
CA ASP A 85 15.81 0.06 11.43
C ASP A 85 15.46 0.94 10.22
N ILE A 86 14.44 0.58 9.45
CA ILE A 86 14.08 1.27 8.21
C ILE A 86 12.75 2.02 8.41
N PRO A 87 12.67 3.30 8.00
CA PRO A 87 11.41 4.02 8.00
C PRO A 87 10.48 3.46 6.91
N LEU A 88 9.67 2.46 7.26
CA LEU A 88 8.67 1.83 6.39
C LEU A 88 7.28 2.38 6.69
N TYR A 89 6.59 2.86 5.66
CA TYR A 89 5.23 3.37 5.73
C TYR A 89 4.30 2.59 4.83
N VAL A 90 3.06 2.44 5.29
CA VAL A 90 2.00 1.78 4.55
C VAL A 90 1.07 2.83 3.97
N LEU A 91 0.85 2.79 2.66
CA LEU A 91 -0.11 3.66 2.00
C LEU A 91 -1.53 3.16 2.27
N PRO A 92 -2.37 3.95 2.97
CA PRO A 92 -3.74 3.55 3.22
C PRO A 92 -4.56 3.66 1.95
N VAL A 93 -5.35 2.62 1.65
CA VAL A 93 -6.27 2.62 0.51
C VAL A 93 -7.69 2.75 1.03
N LYS A 94 -8.47 3.65 0.42
CA LYS A 94 -9.90 3.81 0.74
C LYS A 94 -10.75 3.62 -0.49
N HIS A 95 -11.74 2.75 -0.36
CA HIS A 95 -12.79 2.59 -1.35
C HIS A 95 -13.72 3.80 -1.29
N LYS A 96 -14.13 4.30 -2.46
CA LYS A 96 -15.15 5.33 -2.58
C LYS A 96 -16.16 4.90 -3.64
N PHE A 97 -17.44 4.93 -3.29
CA PHE A 97 -18.51 4.83 -4.27
C PHE A 97 -18.55 6.12 -5.09
N LEU A 98 -18.54 5.96 -6.42
CA LEU A 98 -18.66 7.09 -7.33
C LEU A 98 -20.09 7.63 -7.32
N PHE A 99 -20.28 8.85 -7.83
CA PHE A 99 -21.60 9.48 -8.03
C PHE A 99 -22.48 9.59 -6.77
N ASN A 100 -21.87 9.57 -5.58
CA ASN A 100 -22.59 9.54 -4.29
C ASN A 100 -23.54 8.33 -4.12
N GLU A 101 -23.34 7.25 -4.88
CA GLU A 101 -24.21 6.06 -4.83
C GLU A 101 -23.96 5.16 -3.61
N GLY A 102 -23.06 5.54 -2.71
CA GLY A 102 -22.77 4.76 -1.51
C GLY A 102 -24.00 4.57 -0.61
N GLU A 103 -24.87 5.58 -0.52
CA GLU A 103 -26.13 5.45 0.23
C GLU A 103 -27.10 4.48 -0.43
N LEU A 104 -27.18 4.48 -1.77
CA LEU A 104 -28.02 3.54 -2.52
C LEU A 104 -27.54 2.11 -2.30
N PHE A 105 -26.24 1.86 -2.44
CA PHE A 105 -25.65 0.55 -2.15
C PHE A 105 -25.96 0.10 -0.71
N ASN A 106 -25.79 0.98 0.28
CA ASN A 106 -26.08 0.67 1.67
C ASN A 106 -27.56 0.32 1.87
N ASN A 107 -28.48 1.07 1.25
CA ASN A 107 -29.91 0.82 1.34
C ASN A 107 -30.28 -0.54 0.76
N GLU A 108 -29.72 -0.92 -0.39
CA GLU A 108 -29.94 -2.23 -1.01
C GLU A 108 -29.47 -3.37 -0.09
N VAL A 109 -28.25 -3.28 0.46
CA VAL A 109 -27.70 -4.30 1.38
C VAL A 109 -28.54 -4.39 2.65
N ILE A 110 -28.92 -3.27 3.25
CA ILE A 110 -29.74 -3.25 4.47
C ILE A 110 -31.13 -3.81 4.19
N SER A 111 -31.74 -3.44 3.07
CA SER A 111 -33.05 -3.95 2.65
C SER A 111 -33.01 -5.45 2.45
N PHE A 112 -31.98 -5.97 1.77
CA PHE A 112 -31.77 -7.40 1.61
C PHE A 112 -31.68 -8.11 2.97
N ILE A 113 -30.83 -7.64 3.89
CA ILE A 113 -30.65 -8.26 5.21
C ILE A 113 -31.97 -8.26 6.01
N LYS A 114 -32.72 -7.15 5.99
CA LYS A 114 -34.00 -7.05 6.71
C LYS A 114 -35.05 -8.02 6.19
N ASN A 115 -35.05 -8.28 4.89
CA ASN A 115 -36.02 -9.15 4.23
C ASN A 115 -35.50 -10.59 4.06
N PHE A 116 -34.27 -10.86 4.50
CA PHE A 116 -33.67 -12.18 4.40
C PHE A 116 -34.29 -13.11 5.47
N SER A 117 -35.21 -13.97 5.04
CA SER A 117 -35.67 -15.10 5.85
C SER A 117 -34.83 -16.34 5.52
N PHE A 118 -34.05 -16.80 6.51
CA PHE A 118 -33.43 -18.11 6.43
C PHE A 118 -34.52 -19.18 6.60
N ASN A 119 -34.72 -20.02 5.58
CA ASN A 119 -35.52 -21.24 5.70
C ASN A 119 -34.58 -22.41 6.00
N PRO A 120 -34.48 -22.88 7.25
CA PRO A 120 -33.88 -24.17 7.52
C PRO A 120 -34.86 -25.24 7.02
N ASN A 121 -34.41 -26.08 6.07
CA ASN A 121 -35.06 -27.37 5.81
C ASN A 121 -34.88 -28.30 6.99
#